data_AF-A0AAI9J3F0-F1
#
_entry.id   AF-A0AAI9J3F0-F1
#
_cell.length_a   1.000
_cell.length_b   1.000
_cell.length_c   1.000
_cell.angle_alpha   90.00
_cell.angle_beta   90.00
_cell.angle_gamma   90.00
#
_symmetry.space_group_name_H-M   'P 1'
#
loop_
_entity.id
_entity.type
_entity.pdbx_description
1 polymer ?
#
loop_
_entity_poly.entity_id
_entity_poly.type
_entity_poly.pdbx_seq_one_letter_code
_entity_poly.pdbx_strand_id
1 'polypeptide(L)'
;MNTLRRLRILGAAATLGGPAAAQEAPAMLEPVRISGTRTGTSVLDTPASVDVVDGHELRARNLQVNLSEGLAGVPGLQLQNRQNYAQDLQLSIRGFGARSTFGVRGVRLYVDGIPATMPDGQGQTSNIDIGSAGRVEVLRGPFSALYGNSSGGVVQVFTEQGSDPPEATGSAAAGSFGTWRYGAKLRGASAADGLDYVLDFNRFTTEGYRDHSAARKNLGNARLGLRMDDGSRLTLSANHVDLTAQDPLGLTREQFEDDPRSAPVAERFDTRKTVRQTQGGLLYERAFDTRNDLRVMLYYGQRRTTQYQSIPVAVQQSPTQAGGVIDLGRDYGGADLRWTSRQQVAGLPLTLIGGLAYDTMKEQRRGYDNYTGPPAAPTGHGRQGRVAARRDQHGLQPGPVPAGLVAVRRALDAGRGAALQHGALRLGRSLPGAGQRRRQRTRHLSQGLAGGGAALCGQREPEPVRLVRTRLRDAHAQ
;
A
#
# COMPACT_ATOMS: atom_id res chain seq x y z
N MET A 1 29.47 84.13 -43.09
CA MET A 1 28.79 82.90 -43.55
C MET A 1 29.53 81.68 -43.02
N ASN A 2 28.81 80.79 -42.34
CA ASN A 2 29.16 79.44 -41.87
C ASN A 2 30.38 79.22 -40.95
N THR A 3 30.05 79.27 -39.66
CA THR A 3 30.51 78.42 -38.56
C THR A 3 30.68 76.94 -38.92
N LEU A 4 31.72 76.28 -38.38
CA LEU A 4 31.62 74.89 -37.88
C LEU A 4 32.66 74.60 -36.79
N ARG A 5 32.13 73.99 -35.72
CA ARG A 5 32.65 73.81 -34.35
C ARG A 5 33.82 72.82 -34.26
N ARG A 6 34.81 73.13 -33.42
CA ARG A 6 35.74 72.15 -32.84
C ARG A 6 35.08 71.45 -31.65
N LEU A 7 34.89 70.13 -31.72
CA LEU A 7 34.37 69.33 -30.61
C LEU A 7 35.55 68.69 -29.86
N ARG A 8 35.72 69.05 -28.58
CA ARG A 8 36.66 68.42 -27.65
C ARG A 8 36.03 67.15 -27.10
N ILE A 9 36.73 66.02 -27.22
CA ILE A 9 36.33 64.74 -26.62
C ILE A 9 36.76 64.77 -25.15
N LEU A 10 35.77 64.78 -24.25
CA LEU A 10 35.95 64.55 -22.82
C LEU A 10 36.01 63.03 -22.58
N GLY A 11 37.11 62.53 -22.00
CA GLY A 11 37.23 61.14 -21.56
C GLY A 11 36.48 60.94 -20.24
N ALA A 12 35.38 60.19 -20.28
CA ALA A 12 34.68 59.70 -19.10
C ALA A 12 35.24 58.33 -18.71
N ALA A 13 35.93 58.25 -17.57
CA ALA A 13 36.34 56.99 -16.95
C ALA A 13 35.11 56.32 -16.30
N ALA A 14 34.56 55.30 -16.96
CA ALA A 14 33.51 54.46 -16.40
C ALA A 14 34.14 53.44 -15.44
N THR A 15 33.91 53.62 -14.15
CA THR A 15 34.20 52.62 -13.12
C THR A 15 33.26 51.42 -13.29
N LEU A 16 33.79 50.29 -13.74
CA LEU A 16 33.10 48.99 -13.76
C LEU A 16 32.95 48.46 -12.34
N GLY A 17 31.88 48.84 -11.65
CA GLY A 17 31.40 48.15 -10.45
C GLY A 17 30.73 46.84 -10.87
N GLY A 18 31.42 45.71 -10.67
CA GLY A 18 30.83 44.39 -10.88
C GLY A 18 29.67 44.13 -9.93
N PRO A 19 28.60 43.43 -10.35
CA PRO A 19 27.51 43.08 -9.45
C PRO A 19 28.06 42.08 -8.41
N ALA A 20 28.00 42.47 -7.14
CA ALA A 20 28.15 41.53 -6.04
C ALA A 20 26.98 40.55 -6.13
N ALA A 21 27.26 39.32 -6.55
CA ALA A 21 26.31 38.22 -6.43
C ALA A 21 26.06 38.00 -4.94
N ALA A 22 24.88 38.41 -4.47
CA ALA A 22 24.39 38.02 -3.16
C ALA A 22 24.30 36.49 -3.16
N GLN A 23 25.13 35.84 -2.35
CA GLN A 23 25.09 34.41 -2.17
C GLN A 23 23.74 34.09 -1.49
N GLU A 24 22.82 33.50 -2.26
CA GLU A 24 21.55 32.99 -1.75
C GLU A 24 21.85 32.16 -0.51
N ALA A 25 21.29 32.59 0.63
CA ALA A 25 21.42 31.84 1.87
C ALA A 25 20.96 30.39 1.59
N PRO A 26 21.72 29.37 2.03
CA PRO A 26 21.35 27.99 1.76
C PRO A 26 19.92 27.77 2.25
N ALA A 27 19.01 27.50 1.31
CA ALA A 27 17.64 27.18 1.63
C ALA A 27 17.65 25.91 2.48
N MET A 28 17.51 26.08 3.80
CA MET A 28 17.37 24.96 4.72
C MET A 28 16.02 24.32 4.44
N LEU A 29 16.03 23.21 3.71
CA LEU A 29 14.84 22.42 3.46
C LEU A 29 14.30 21.92 4.80
N GLU A 30 12.99 22.08 5.03
CA GLU A 30 12.38 21.53 6.23
C GLU A 30 12.57 20.00 6.28
N PRO A 31 12.92 19.42 7.44
CA PRO A 31 13.06 17.99 7.58
C PRO A 31 11.74 17.28 7.26
N VAL A 32 11.79 16.23 6.42
CA VAL A 32 10.62 15.38 6.14
C VAL A 32 10.14 14.74 7.44
N ARG A 33 9.00 15.21 7.95
CA ARG A 33 8.36 14.64 9.14
C ARG A 33 7.63 13.36 8.79
N ILE A 34 8.07 12.25 9.38
CA ILE A 34 7.44 10.94 9.18
C ILE A 34 6.25 10.81 10.14
N SER A 35 5.07 10.47 9.60
CA SER A 35 3.90 10.10 10.40
C SER A 35 3.87 8.62 10.77
N GLY A 36 4.54 7.76 9.98
CA GLY A 36 4.78 6.33 10.17
C GLY A 36 5.34 5.91 11.52
N THR A 37 6.16 6.73 12.17
CA THR A 37 6.70 6.44 13.51
C THR A 37 5.75 6.87 14.62
N ARG A 38 4.63 7.51 14.25
CA ARG A 38 3.64 8.16 15.13
C ARG A 38 4.18 9.34 15.94
N THR A 39 5.47 9.62 15.88
CA THR A 39 6.16 10.70 16.60
C THR A 39 6.33 11.97 15.77
N GLY A 40 6.04 11.95 14.46
CA GLY A 40 6.25 13.11 13.58
C GLY A 40 7.73 13.52 13.46
N THR A 41 8.64 12.57 13.71
CA THR A 41 10.11 12.78 13.73
C THR A 41 10.69 12.72 12.33
N SER A 42 11.84 13.38 12.14
CA SER A 42 12.63 13.25 10.91
C SER A 42 13.03 11.80 10.67
N VAL A 43 13.22 11.45 9.39
CA VAL A 43 13.79 10.16 8.95
C VAL A 43 15.16 9.90 9.59
N LEU A 44 15.94 10.95 9.83
CA LEU A 44 17.28 10.83 10.40
C LEU A 44 17.28 10.56 11.91
N ASP A 45 16.20 10.93 12.59
CA ASP A 45 16.12 10.88 14.06
C ASP A 45 15.29 9.70 14.57
N THR A 46 14.69 8.91 13.67
CA THR A 46 13.85 7.79 14.09
C THR A 46 14.66 6.52 14.34
N PRO A 47 14.38 5.77 15.43
CA PRO A 47 14.96 4.45 15.64
C PRO A 47 14.34 3.36 14.73
N ALA A 48 13.35 3.70 13.90
CA ALA A 48 12.64 2.75 13.05
C ALA A 48 13.19 2.73 11.61
N SER A 49 13.11 1.57 10.95
CA SER A 49 13.45 1.45 9.52
C SER A 49 12.34 2.02 8.64
N VAL A 50 12.42 3.31 8.31
CA VAL A 50 11.44 4.00 7.45
C VAL A 50 12.12 4.50 6.19
N ASP A 51 11.48 4.28 5.04
CA ASP A 51 11.77 5.03 3.82
C ASP A 51 10.60 5.94 3.48
N VAL A 52 10.92 7.08 2.88
CA VAL A 52 9.95 8.01 2.33
C VAL A 52 10.27 8.19 0.86
N VAL A 53 9.29 7.93 0.00
CA VAL A 53 9.38 8.17 -1.43
C VAL A 53 8.50 9.39 -1.74
N ASP A 54 9.10 10.39 -2.37
CA ASP A 54 8.40 11.62 -2.73
C ASP A 54 7.40 11.40 -3.88
N GLY A 55 6.30 12.15 -3.89
CA GLY A 55 5.30 12.08 -4.95
C GLY A 55 5.83 12.40 -6.33
N HIS A 56 6.80 13.32 -6.44
CA HIS A 56 7.47 13.61 -7.71
C HIS A 56 8.24 12.39 -8.20
N GLU A 57 9.02 11.71 -7.35
CA GLU A 57 9.74 10.47 -7.71
C GLU A 57 8.77 9.35 -8.09
N LEU A 58 7.67 9.20 -7.34
CA LEU A 58 6.63 8.21 -7.62
C LEU A 58 6.03 8.40 -9.03
N ARG A 59 5.88 9.65 -9.47
CA ARG A 59 5.29 10.01 -10.77
C ARG A 59 6.29 10.12 -11.90
N ALA A 60 7.54 10.48 -11.61
CA ALA A 60 8.54 10.78 -12.62
C ALA A 60 8.80 9.56 -13.50
N ARG A 61 8.62 9.73 -14.81
CA ARG A 61 8.88 8.71 -15.84
C ARG A 61 8.07 7.41 -15.69
N ASN A 62 6.93 7.48 -15.01
CA ASN A 62 6.04 6.34 -14.76
C ASN A 62 4.66 6.55 -15.40
N LEU A 63 3.90 5.46 -15.60
CA LEU A 63 2.49 5.50 -16.03
C LEU A 63 1.56 6.02 -14.92
N GLN A 64 2.05 6.01 -13.68
CA GLN A 64 1.35 6.46 -12.48
C GLN A 64 0.13 5.57 -12.14
N VAL A 65 0.11 4.32 -12.58
CA VAL A 65 -1.07 3.43 -12.40
C VAL A 65 -0.91 2.56 -11.16
N ASN A 66 0.31 2.09 -10.92
CA ASN A 66 0.62 1.11 -9.88
C ASN A 66 1.72 1.62 -8.95
N LEU A 67 1.58 1.35 -7.65
CA LEU A 67 2.63 1.65 -6.66
C LEU A 67 3.98 0.98 -6.98
N SER A 68 3.97 -0.15 -7.68
CA SER A 68 5.19 -0.86 -8.08
C SER A 68 6.12 -0.05 -8.98
N GLU A 69 5.60 0.96 -9.68
CA GLU A 69 6.36 1.75 -10.64
C GLU A 69 7.38 2.66 -9.96
N GLY A 70 7.00 3.29 -8.84
CA GLY A 70 7.90 4.20 -8.11
C GLY A 70 8.41 3.68 -6.76
N LEU A 71 7.95 2.52 -6.27
CA LEU A 71 8.41 1.96 -4.99
C LEU A 71 9.39 0.78 -5.13
N ALA A 72 9.79 0.43 -6.36
CA ALA A 72 10.68 -0.72 -6.59
C ALA A 72 12.06 -0.58 -5.91
N GLY A 73 12.52 0.66 -5.66
CA GLY A 73 13.81 0.94 -5.03
C GLY A 73 13.82 0.79 -3.50
N VAL A 74 12.67 0.62 -2.84
CA VAL A 74 12.59 0.60 -1.37
C VAL A 74 13.11 -0.74 -0.82
N PRO A 75 14.19 -0.78 -0.01
CA PRO A 75 14.78 -2.03 0.44
C PRO A 75 13.83 -2.90 1.30
N GLY A 76 13.82 -4.20 1.04
CA GLY A 76 12.95 -5.14 1.78
C GLY A 76 11.45 -4.94 1.55
N LEU A 77 11.06 -4.05 0.64
CA LEU A 77 9.72 -3.97 0.08
C LEU A 77 9.76 -4.67 -1.28
N GLN A 78 8.87 -5.64 -1.48
CA GLN A 78 8.70 -6.32 -2.76
C GLN A 78 7.31 -6.04 -3.28
N LEU A 79 7.22 -5.29 -4.38
CA LEU A 79 5.99 -5.07 -5.13
C LEU A 79 6.16 -5.66 -6.52
N GLN A 80 5.39 -6.70 -6.84
CA GLN A 80 5.33 -7.22 -8.20
C GLN A 80 4.00 -6.87 -8.84
N ASN A 81 4.08 -6.23 -10.00
CA ASN A 81 2.92 -5.95 -10.83
C ASN A 81 2.54 -7.19 -11.62
N ARG A 82 1.33 -7.69 -11.40
CA ARG A 82 0.78 -8.83 -12.15
C ARG A 82 0.31 -8.45 -13.56
N GLN A 83 0.20 -7.15 -13.85
CA GLN A 83 -0.48 -6.60 -15.02
C GLN A 83 -1.89 -7.17 -15.22
N ASN A 84 -2.52 -7.60 -14.12
CA ASN A 84 -3.87 -8.14 -14.05
C ASN A 84 -4.64 -7.30 -13.03
N TYR A 85 -5.45 -6.38 -13.53
CA TYR A 85 -6.20 -5.44 -12.69
C TYR A 85 -7.43 -6.06 -12.03
N ALA A 86 -7.78 -7.33 -12.33
CA ALA A 86 -8.73 -8.08 -11.51
C ALA A 86 -8.09 -8.54 -10.18
N GLN A 87 -6.76 -8.47 -10.05
CA GLN A 87 -6.02 -8.83 -8.86
C GLN A 87 -5.23 -7.64 -8.30
N ASP A 88 -4.91 -7.68 -7.01
CA ASP A 88 -4.05 -6.66 -6.39
C ASP A 88 -2.57 -6.89 -6.73
N LEU A 89 -1.72 -5.91 -6.42
CA LEU A 89 -0.27 -6.07 -6.49
C LEU A 89 0.20 -7.17 -5.54
N GLN A 90 1.25 -7.90 -5.91
CA GLN A 90 1.90 -8.81 -4.97
C GLN A 90 2.83 -7.99 -4.08
N LEU A 91 2.32 -7.56 -2.94
CA LEU A 91 3.02 -6.71 -1.98
C LEU A 91 3.49 -7.54 -0.79
N SER A 92 4.78 -7.45 -0.47
CA SER A 92 5.32 -7.98 0.77
C SER A 92 6.40 -7.09 1.36
N ILE A 93 6.54 -7.11 2.69
CA ILE A 93 7.58 -6.38 3.42
C ILE A 93 8.37 -7.37 4.27
N ARG A 94 9.67 -7.52 3.99
CA ARG A 94 10.57 -8.48 4.68
C ARG A 94 9.94 -9.90 4.80
N GLY A 95 9.26 -10.35 3.73
CA GLY A 95 8.57 -11.64 3.66
C GLY A 95 7.12 -11.67 4.17
N PHE A 96 6.68 -10.68 4.95
CA PHE A 96 5.28 -10.59 5.38
C PHE A 96 4.39 -10.27 4.18
N GLY A 97 3.41 -11.14 3.90
CA GLY A 97 2.51 -11.06 2.76
C GLY A 97 2.92 -11.88 1.53
N ALA A 98 4.14 -12.43 1.51
CA ALA A 98 4.64 -13.20 0.36
C ALA A 98 3.81 -14.44 0.02
N ARG A 99 3.13 -15.04 1.01
CA ARG A 99 2.26 -16.22 0.85
C ARG A 99 0.84 -15.90 0.40
N SER A 100 0.50 -14.63 0.20
CA SER A 100 -0.84 -14.23 -0.23
C SER A 100 -1.05 -14.59 -1.70
N THR A 101 -1.90 -15.59 -1.98
CA THR A 101 -2.21 -16.02 -3.35
C THR A 101 -2.95 -14.92 -4.13
N PHE A 102 -3.92 -14.27 -3.47
CA PHE A 102 -4.72 -13.18 -4.01
C PHE A 102 -4.85 -12.07 -2.97
N GLY A 103 -4.94 -10.83 -3.42
CA GLY A 103 -4.98 -9.67 -2.53
C GLY A 103 -3.67 -9.46 -1.77
N VAL A 104 -3.67 -8.46 -0.89
CA VAL A 104 -2.55 -8.15 0.01
C VAL A 104 -2.90 -8.64 1.42
N ARG A 105 -1.99 -9.34 2.11
CA ARG A 105 -2.19 -9.76 3.51
C ARG A 105 -0.91 -9.61 4.31
N GLY A 106 -0.99 -9.50 5.64
CA GLY A 106 0.20 -9.45 6.51
C GLY A 106 0.92 -8.11 6.57
N VAL A 107 0.41 -7.10 5.85
CA VAL A 107 0.92 -5.73 5.82
C VAL A 107 -0.25 -4.75 5.94
N ARG A 108 -0.01 -3.62 6.59
CA ARG A 108 -1.02 -2.56 6.75
C ARG A 108 -0.81 -1.47 5.70
N LEU A 109 -1.89 -1.14 5.00
CA LEU A 109 -1.94 -0.08 4.01
C LEU A 109 -2.84 1.03 4.51
N TYR A 110 -2.42 2.29 4.35
CA TYR A 110 -3.23 3.47 4.65
C TYR A 110 -3.18 4.47 3.49
N VAL A 111 -4.29 5.17 3.26
CA VAL A 111 -4.39 6.32 2.36
C VAL A 111 -4.98 7.47 3.16
N ASP A 112 -4.20 8.54 3.34
CA ASP A 112 -4.56 9.68 4.20
C ASP A 112 -4.97 9.29 5.63
N GLY A 113 -4.42 8.19 6.14
CA GLY A 113 -4.76 7.64 7.46
C GLY A 113 -6.01 6.75 7.49
N ILE A 114 -6.73 6.59 6.38
CA ILE A 114 -7.81 5.61 6.23
C ILE A 114 -7.21 4.23 5.93
N PRO A 115 -7.54 3.16 6.68
CA PRO A 115 -7.05 1.82 6.38
C PRO A 115 -7.54 1.31 5.01
N ALA A 116 -6.60 0.94 4.14
CA ALA A 116 -6.87 0.14 2.94
C ALA A 116 -6.72 -1.37 3.22
N THR A 117 -6.18 -1.73 4.38
CA THR A 117 -6.24 -3.10 4.95
C THR A 117 -7.40 -3.20 5.93
N MET A 118 -8.31 -4.13 5.69
CA MET A 118 -9.49 -4.41 6.51
C MET A 118 -9.12 -5.10 7.84
N PRO A 119 -10.03 -5.13 8.84
CA PRO A 119 -9.76 -5.71 10.16
C PRO A 119 -9.32 -7.19 10.14
N ASP A 120 -9.75 -7.95 9.14
CA ASP A 120 -9.38 -9.35 8.91
C ASP A 120 -7.99 -9.53 8.27
N GLY A 121 -7.28 -8.42 8.02
CA GLY A 121 -5.95 -8.36 7.43
C GLY A 121 -5.94 -8.42 5.89
N GLN A 122 -7.10 -8.35 5.23
CA GLN A 122 -7.16 -8.25 3.76
C GLN A 122 -6.96 -6.80 3.31
N GLY A 123 -5.86 -6.55 2.64
CA GLY A 123 -5.51 -5.30 1.99
C GLY A 123 -5.78 -5.31 0.49
N GLN A 124 -5.88 -4.09 -0.03
CA GLN A 124 -6.10 -3.80 -1.44
C GLN A 124 -5.30 -2.57 -1.85
N THR A 125 -4.93 -2.48 -3.12
CA THR A 125 -4.13 -1.35 -3.64
C THR A 125 -4.87 -0.52 -4.68
N SER A 126 -6.10 -0.91 -5.04
CA SER A 126 -6.83 -0.32 -6.16
C SER A 126 -7.27 1.14 -5.93
N ASN A 127 -7.53 1.56 -4.69
CA ASN A 127 -7.99 2.91 -4.34
C ASN A 127 -6.87 3.96 -4.22
N ILE A 128 -5.61 3.53 -4.34
CA ILE A 128 -4.46 4.42 -4.21
C ILE A 128 -4.30 5.21 -5.50
N ASP A 129 -4.43 6.53 -5.41
CA ASP A 129 -4.21 7.44 -6.52
C ASP A 129 -2.78 7.99 -6.51
N ILE A 130 -2.02 7.66 -7.55
CA ILE A 130 -0.63 8.10 -7.71
C ILE A 130 -0.55 9.54 -8.24
N GLY A 131 -1.58 10.00 -8.97
CA GLY A 131 -1.60 11.33 -9.59
C GLY A 131 -1.57 12.46 -8.56
N SER A 132 -2.27 12.24 -7.44
CA SER A 132 -2.32 13.16 -6.30
C SER A 132 -1.53 12.72 -5.07
N ALA A 133 -0.77 11.62 -5.12
CA ALA A 133 0.07 11.19 -4.00
C ALA A 133 1.24 12.18 -3.78
N GLY A 134 1.28 12.84 -2.61
CA GLY A 134 2.36 13.74 -2.23
C GLY A 134 3.60 13.02 -1.72
N ARG A 135 3.41 11.91 -0.99
CA ARG A 135 4.50 11.00 -0.59
C ARG A 135 3.98 9.63 -0.18
N VAL A 136 4.87 8.65 -0.16
CA VAL A 136 4.63 7.33 0.42
C VAL A 136 5.66 7.05 1.51
N GLU A 137 5.19 6.68 2.70
CA GLU A 137 6.05 6.26 3.82
C GLU A 137 5.95 4.74 3.99
N VAL A 138 7.09 4.06 4.05
CA VAL A 138 7.19 2.60 4.22
C VAL A 138 7.91 2.29 5.53
N LEU A 139 7.16 1.91 6.55
CA LEU A 139 7.67 1.47 7.85
C LEU A 139 7.88 -0.04 7.85
N ARG A 140 9.09 -0.47 8.21
CA ARG A 140 9.48 -1.89 8.21
C ARG A 140 9.96 -2.31 9.60
N GLY A 141 9.76 -3.59 9.90
CA GLY A 141 10.28 -4.20 11.13
C GLY A 141 9.39 -3.93 12.35
N PRO A 142 9.90 -4.20 13.57
CA PRO A 142 9.06 -4.41 14.76
C PRO A 142 8.08 -3.28 15.11
N PHE A 143 8.43 -2.01 14.81
CA PHE A 143 7.56 -0.86 15.07
C PHE A 143 6.26 -0.88 14.26
N SER A 144 6.19 -1.65 13.16
CA SER A 144 4.94 -1.84 12.43
C SER A 144 3.85 -2.49 13.30
N ALA A 145 4.21 -3.30 14.30
CA ALA A 145 3.23 -3.92 15.20
C ALA A 145 2.33 -2.90 15.93
N LEU A 146 2.77 -1.65 16.08
CA LEU A 146 1.97 -0.57 16.68
C LEU A 146 0.72 -0.23 15.83
N TYR A 147 0.72 -0.59 14.55
CA TYR A 147 -0.42 -0.44 13.63
C TYR A 147 -1.43 -1.58 13.70
N GLY A 148 -1.34 -2.42 14.73
CA GLY A 148 -2.34 -3.44 15.05
C GLY A 148 -2.17 -4.73 14.25
N ASN A 149 -3.28 -5.47 14.13
CA ASN A 149 -3.28 -6.78 13.48
C ASN A 149 -2.73 -6.73 12.04
N SER A 150 -2.07 -7.82 11.63
CA SER A 150 -1.55 -8.02 10.26
C SER A 150 -0.59 -6.92 9.80
N SER A 151 0.29 -6.46 10.70
CA SER A 151 1.23 -5.38 10.44
C SER A 151 2.69 -5.84 10.52
N GLY A 152 3.12 -6.69 9.58
CA GLY A 152 4.54 -7.02 9.38
C GLY A 152 5.35 -5.90 8.71
N GLY A 153 4.64 -4.88 8.24
CA GLY A 153 5.12 -3.62 7.70
C GLY A 153 3.93 -2.71 7.42
N VAL A 154 4.18 -1.40 7.30
CA VAL A 154 3.14 -0.40 7.01
C VAL A 154 3.54 0.40 5.78
N VAL A 155 2.61 0.57 4.84
CA VAL A 155 2.71 1.53 3.74
C VAL A 155 1.64 2.58 3.95
N GLN A 156 2.04 3.85 4.03
CA GLN A 156 1.12 4.98 4.14
C GLN A 156 1.30 5.89 2.94
N VAL A 157 0.19 6.17 2.26
CA VAL A 157 0.14 7.12 1.16
C VAL A 157 -0.51 8.40 1.67
N PHE A 158 0.12 9.54 1.40
CA PHE A 158 -0.39 10.85 1.74
C PHE A 158 -0.68 11.60 0.45
N THR A 159 -1.89 12.12 0.32
CA THR A 159 -2.25 13.02 -0.78
C THR A 159 -1.45 14.33 -0.64
N GLU A 160 -1.18 14.98 -1.77
CA GLU A 160 -0.58 16.31 -1.83
C GLU A 160 -1.36 17.33 -0.98
N GLN A 161 -0.68 18.43 -0.65
CA GLN A 161 -1.32 19.61 -0.05
C GLN A 161 -1.67 20.62 -1.14
N GLY A 162 -2.59 21.54 -0.82
CA GLY A 162 -2.89 22.67 -1.70
C GLY A 162 -1.66 23.55 -1.98
N SER A 163 -1.65 24.24 -3.12
CA SER A 163 -0.60 25.18 -3.51
C SER A 163 -1.12 26.62 -3.54
N ASP A 164 -0.27 27.60 -3.23
CA ASP A 164 -0.55 29.02 -3.43
C ASP A 164 0.58 29.58 -4.31
N PRO A 165 0.31 30.02 -5.57
CA PRO A 165 -1.01 30.14 -6.20
C PRO A 165 -1.67 28.78 -6.55
N PRO A 166 -3.00 28.76 -6.82
CA PRO A 166 -3.68 27.56 -7.30
C PRO A 166 -3.10 27.04 -8.62
N GLU A 167 -2.96 25.72 -8.72
CA GLU A 167 -2.37 25.03 -9.86
C GLU A 167 -3.33 24.00 -10.46
N ALA A 168 -3.43 24.00 -11.79
CA ALA A 168 -4.10 22.97 -12.57
C ALA A 168 -3.06 22.17 -13.35
N THR A 169 -3.11 20.85 -13.24
CA THR A 169 -2.20 19.92 -13.93
C THR A 169 -3.01 18.94 -14.77
N GLY A 170 -2.69 18.85 -16.06
CA GLY A 170 -3.11 17.75 -16.93
C GLY A 170 -2.00 16.72 -17.07
N SER A 171 -2.34 15.44 -17.08
CA SER A 171 -1.39 14.35 -17.36
C SER A 171 -1.96 13.40 -18.39
N ALA A 172 -1.08 12.88 -19.25
CA ALA A 172 -1.42 11.83 -20.20
C ALA A 172 -0.22 10.90 -20.38
N ALA A 173 -0.48 9.61 -20.55
CA ALA A 173 0.50 8.60 -20.86
C ALA A 173 -0.11 7.56 -21.81
N ALA A 174 0.71 7.05 -22.72
CA ALA A 174 0.36 5.98 -23.64
C ALA A 174 1.45 4.90 -23.59
N GLY A 175 1.06 3.66 -23.86
CA GLY A 175 1.97 2.53 -23.91
C GLY A 175 1.45 1.43 -24.82
N SER A 176 2.28 0.40 -25.03
CA SER A 176 1.91 -0.79 -25.80
C SER A 176 0.62 -1.45 -25.25
N PHE A 177 0.01 -2.31 -26.07
CA PHE A 177 -1.18 -3.09 -25.71
C PHE A 177 -2.41 -2.21 -25.42
N GLY A 178 -2.63 -1.21 -26.28
CA GLY A 178 -3.77 -0.28 -26.17
C GLY A 178 -3.81 0.48 -24.84
N THR A 179 -2.66 0.73 -24.22
CA THR A 179 -2.59 1.29 -22.86
C THR A 179 -2.62 2.81 -22.90
N TRP A 180 -3.57 3.40 -22.19
CA TRP A 180 -3.72 4.84 -22.06
C TRP A 180 -4.05 5.22 -20.62
N ARG A 181 -3.49 6.33 -20.17
CA ARG A 181 -3.84 6.98 -18.90
C ARG A 181 -3.95 8.47 -19.12
N TYR A 182 -4.96 9.09 -18.55
CA TYR A 182 -5.08 10.54 -18.52
C TYR A 182 -5.66 10.98 -17.20
N GLY A 183 -5.29 12.19 -16.80
CA GLY A 183 -5.57 12.74 -15.49
C GLY A 183 -5.69 14.24 -15.49
N ALA A 184 -6.55 14.75 -14.62
CA ALA A 184 -6.66 16.17 -14.32
C ALA A 184 -6.62 16.36 -12.81
N LYS A 185 -5.75 17.25 -12.36
CA LYS A 185 -5.58 17.59 -10.95
C LYS A 185 -5.67 19.10 -10.77
N LEU A 186 -6.38 19.52 -9.76
CA LEU A 186 -6.45 20.91 -9.30
C LEU A 186 -6.03 20.95 -7.84
N ARG A 187 -5.11 21.83 -7.49
CA ARG A 187 -4.74 22.07 -6.10
C ARG A 187 -4.68 23.57 -5.84
N GLY A 188 -5.03 23.98 -4.63
CA GLY A 188 -5.06 25.38 -4.26
C GLY A 188 -5.02 25.56 -2.76
N ALA A 189 -4.48 26.68 -2.30
CA ALA A 189 -4.46 27.08 -0.91
C ALA A 189 -4.73 28.58 -0.81
N SER A 190 -5.41 28.99 0.27
CA SER A 190 -5.62 30.37 0.65
C SER A 190 -5.20 30.52 2.11
N ALA A 191 -4.09 31.22 2.33
CA ALA A 191 -3.63 31.52 3.68
C ALA A 191 -4.64 32.39 4.45
N ALA A 192 -5.35 33.27 3.74
CA ALA A 192 -6.38 34.17 4.29
C ALA A 192 -7.60 33.40 4.81
N ASP A 193 -8.05 32.39 4.05
CA ASP A 193 -9.23 31.59 4.41
C ASP A 193 -8.87 30.33 5.23
N GLY A 194 -7.57 30.08 5.45
CA GLY A 194 -7.07 28.86 6.10
C GLY A 194 -7.39 27.58 5.31
N LEU A 195 -7.74 27.69 4.03
CA LEU A 195 -8.22 26.61 3.19
C LEU A 195 -7.10 26.03 2.34
N ASP A 196 -7.01 24.70 2.23
CA ASP A 196 -6.23 24.02 1.19
C ASP A 196 -7.03 22.88 0.56
N TYR A 197 -6.86 22.64 -0.73
CA TYR A 197 -7.58 21.59 -1.43
C TYR A 197 -6.75 20.93 -2.51
N VAL A 198 -7.07 19.66 -2.76
CA VAL A 198 -6.59 18.87 -3.90
C VAL A 198 -7.77 18.08 -4.43
N LEU A 199 -8.03 18.19 -5.73
CA LEU A 199 -9.01 17.41 -6.48
C LEU A 199 -8.27 16.73 -7.62
N ASP A 200 -8.42 15.41 -7.76
CA ASP A 200 -7.79 14.64 -8.81
C ASP A 200 -8.79 13.64 -9.41
N PHE A 201 -8.75 13.54 -10.73
CA PHE A 201 -9.49 12.53 -11.49
C PHE A 201 -8.55 11.88 -12.48
N ASN A 202 -8.50 10.54 -12.46
CA ASN A 202 -7.64 9.75 -13.32
C ASN A 202 -8.45 8.63 -14.00
N ARG A 203 -8.20 8.41 -15.28
CA ARG A 203 -8.72 7.25 -16.04
C ARG A 203 -7.57 6.50 -16.67
N PHE A 204 -7.61 5.20 -16.54
CA PHE A 204 -6.67 4.25 -17.13
C PHE A 204 -7.43 3.18 -17.91
N THR A 205 -6.96 2.85 -19.10
CA THR A 205 -7.46 1.77 -19.96
C THR A 205 -6.29 0.98 -20.54
N THR A 206 -6.48 -0.31 -20.75
CA THR A 206 -5.52 -1.18 -21.46
C THR A 206 -6.27 -2.32 -22.12
N GLU A 207 -5.80 -2.76 -23.29
CA GLU A 207 -6.24 -4.01 -23.92
C GLU A 207 -5.52 -5.23 -23.31
N GLY A 208 -4.39 -5.00 -22.65
CA GLY A 208 -3.62 -6.03 -21.95
C GLY A 208 -2.61 -6.75 -22.86
N TYR A 209 -1.49 -7.18 -22.28
CA TYR A 209 -0.47 -7.95 -23.00
C TYR A 209 -0.94 -9.36 -23.38
N ARG A 210 -1.69 -9.99 -22.47
CA ARG A 210 -2.27 -11.33 -22.64
C ARG A 210 -3.70 -11.21 -23.15
N ASP A 211 -4.18 -12.28 -23.77
CA ASP A 211 -5.58 -12.43 -24.11
C ASP A 211 -6.43 -12.35 -22.83
N HIS A 212 -7.65 -11.83 -22.95
CA HIS A 212 -8.59 -11.69 -21.83
C HIS A 212 -8.01 -10.92 -20.62
N SER A 213 -7.25 -9.85 -20.90
CA SER A 213 -6.59 -9.03 -19.87
C SER A 213 -6.94 -7.54 -19.94
N ALA A 214 -7.99 -7.16 -20.68
CA ALA A 214 -8.39 -5.77 -20.81
C ALA A 214 -8.90 -5.20 -19.48
N ALA A 215 -8.61 -3.93 -19.21
CA ALA A 215 -9.04 -3.27 -17.98
C ALA A 215 -9.32 -1.79 -18.18
N ARG A 216 -10.26 -1.27 -17.37
CA ARG A 216 -10.61 0.14 -17.24
C ARG A 216 -10.71 0.49 -15.75
N LYS A 217 -9.98 1.52 -15.33
CA LYS A 217 -9.95 2.01 -13.95
C LYS A 217 -10.18 3.53 -13.95
N ASN A 218 -11.19 3.97 -13.23
CA ASN A 218 -11.45 5.37 -12.94
C ASN A 218 -11.18 5.61 -11.46
N LEU A 219 -10.45 6.68 -11.15
CA LEU A 219 -10.17 7.14 -9.81
C LEU A 219 -10.60 8.59 -9.68
N GLY A 220 -11.21 8.92 -8.55
CA GLY A 220 -11.41 10.28 -8.08
C GLY A 220 -10.87 10.40 -6.67
N ASN A 221 -10.06 11.42 -6.40
CA ASN A 221 -9.51 11.70 -5.08
C ASN A 221 -9.75 13.17 -4.75
N ALA A 222 -10.17 13.43 -3.52
CA ALA A 222 -10.39 14.78 -3.01
C ALA A 222 -9.84 14.90 -1.60
N ARG A 223 -9.15 15.99 -1.34
CA ARG A 223 -8.65 16.38 -0.02
C ARG A 223 -8.97 17.85 0.20
N LEU A 224 -9.49 18.18 1.37
CA LEU A 224 -9.82 19.53 1.80
C LEU A 224 -9.28 19.73 3.22
N GLY A 225 -8.35 20.66 3.40
CA GLY A 225 -7.88 21.10 4.71
C GLY A 225 -8.43 22.47 5.07
N LEU A 226 -8.78 22.63 6.34
CA LEU A 226 -9.30 23.84 6.93
C LEU A 226 -8.54 24.09 8.24
N ARG A 227 -7.81 25.20 8.30
CA ARG A 227 -7.19 25.71 9.52
C ARG A 227 -8.17 26.66 10.19
N MET A 228 -8.52 26.37 11.44
CA MET A 228 -9.42 27.17 12.26
C MET A 228 -8.63 28.23 13.05
N ASP A 229 -9.34 29.27 13.50
CA ASP A 229 -8.76 30.39 14.24
C ASP A 229 -8.15 29.99 15.59
N ASP A 230 -8.63 28.89 16.19
CA ASP A 230 -8.11 28.34 17.44
C ASP A 230 -6.84 27.48 17.26
N GLY A 231 -6.26 27.49 16.06
CA GLY A 231 -5.07 26.73 15.70
C GLY A 231 -5.32 25.26 15.37
N SER A 232 -6.58 24.79 15.43
CA SER A 232 -6.91 23.43 15.00
C SER A 232 -6.96 23.30 13.48
N ARG A 233 -6.73 22.08 12.99
CA ARG A 233 -6.82 21.72 11.57
C ARG A 233 -7.81 20.59 11.38
N LEU A 234 -8.75 20.79 10.48
CA LEU A 234 -9.66 19.76 9.99
C LEU A 234 -9.24 19.38 8.57
N THR A 235 -9.09 18.09 8.29
CA THR A 235 -8.86 17.57 6.94
C THR A 235 -9.97 16.59 6.59
N LEU A 236 -10.69 16.86 5.51
CA LEU A 236 -11.61 15.93 4.89
C LEU A 236 -10.91 15.27 3.69
N SER A 237 -11.09 13.96 3.54
CA SER A 237 -10.58 13.21 2.39
C SER A 237 -11.67 12.32 1.85
N ALA A 238 -11.82 12.24 0.53
CA ALA A 238 -12.73 11.34 -0.14
C ALA A 238 -12.05 10.67 -1.33
N ASN A 239 -12.28 9.38 -1.52
CA ASN A 239 -11.71 8.63 -2.63
C ASN A 239 -12.75 7.68 -3.22
N HIS A 240 -12.80 7.61 -4.55
CA HIS A 240 -13.67 6.72 -5.30
C HIS A 240 -12.87 5.96 -6.36
N VAL A 241 -13.12 4.66 -6.47
CA VAL A 241 -12.60 3.82 -7.56
C VAL A 241 -13.73 3.06 -8.22
N ASP A 242 -13.76 3.08 -9.55
CA ASP A 242 -14.58 2.23 -10.41
C ASP A 242 -13.66 1.47 -11.37
N LEU A 243 -13.63 0.15 -11.22
CA LEU A 243 -12.72 -0.75 -11.90
C LEU A 243 -13.50 -1.87 -12.56
N THR A 244 -13.23 -2.11 -13.83
CA THR A 244 -13.67 -3.28 -14.59
C THR A 244 -12.44 -3.89 -15.23
N ALA A 245 -12.17 -5.16 -14.97
CA ALA A 245 -11.00 -5.84 -15.51
C ALA A 245 -11.32 -7.29 -15.83
N GLN A 246 -10.84 -7.77 -16.98
CA GLN A 246 -10.76 -9.19 -17.28
C GLN A 246 -9.62 -9.82 -16.46
N ASP A 247 -9.78 -11.10 -16.11
CA ASP A 247 -8.81 -11.87 -15.33
C ASP A 247 -8.24 -12.99 -16.22
N PRO A 248 -7.03 -12.85 -16.78
CA PRO A 248 -6.44 -13.83 -17.71
C PRO A 248 -5.97 -15.14 -17.03
N LEU A 249 -6.08 -15.22 -15.69
CA LEU A 249 -5.66 -16.37 -14.87
C LEU A 249 -4.16 -16.71 -15.01
N GLY A 250 -3.73 -17.75 -14.28
CA GLY A 250 -2.39 -18.32 -14.44
C GLY A 250 -2.34 -19.36 -15.57
N LEU A 251 -1.15 -19.59 -16.09
CA LEU A 251 -0.84 -20.68 -17.03
C LEU A 251 -0.07 -21.79 -16.32
N THR A 252 -0.26 -23.04 -16.76
CA THR A 252 0.68 -24.11 -16.41
C THR A 252 2.03 -23.86 -17.09
N ARG A 253 3.07 -24.58 -16.66
CA ARG A 253 4.40 -24.44 -17.27
C ARG A 253 4.39 -24.72 -18.77
N GLU A 254 3.72 -25.79 -19.18
CA GLU A 254 3.57 -26.20 -20.57
C GLU A 254 2.81 -25.16 -21.40
N GLN A 255 1.67 -24.66 -20.90
CA GLN A 255 0.91 -23.62 -21.58
C GLN A 255 1.72 -22.33 -21.78
N PHE A 256 2.52 -21.94 -20.77
CA PHE A 256 3.38 -20.77 -20.87
C PHE A 256 4.52 -20.94 -21.88
N GLU A 257 5.07 -22.15 -22.00
CA GLU A 257 6.12 -22.46 -22.98
C GLU A 257 5.58 -22.52 -24.41
N ASP A 258 4.32 -22.94 -24.59
CA ASP A 258 3.63 -22.97 -25.88
C ASP A 258 3.19 -21.56 -26.34
N ASP A 259 2.36 -20.88 -25.55
CA ASP A 259 1.97 -19.50 -25.78
C ASP A 259 1.78 -18.73 -24.45
N PRO A 260 2.72 -17.84 -24.08
CA PRO A 260 2.66 -17.08 -22.85
C PRO A 260 1.53 -16.03 -22.83
N ARG A 261 0.88 -15.75 -23.97
CA ARG A 261 -0.22 -14.78 -24.06
C ARG A 261 -1.61 -15.41 -23.94
N SER A 262 -1.76 -16.66 -24.36
CA SER A 262 -3.02 -17.41 -24.35
C SER A 262 -3.78 -17.31 -23.03
N ALA A 263 -5.12 -17.33 -23.07
CA ALA A 263 -5.96 -17.36 -21.86
C ALA A 263 -7.23 -18.25 -22.02
N PRO A 264 -7.10 -19.52 -22.48
CA PRO A 264 -8.24 -20.31 -22.97
C PRO A 264 -9.28 -20.63 -21.89
N VAL A 265 -8.85 -20.81 -20.63
CA VAL A 265 -9.78 -21.03 -19.51
C VAL A 265 -10.49 -19.72 -19.14
N ALA A 266 -9.81 -18.59 -19.24
CA ALA A 266 -10.38 -17.30 -18.90
C ALA A 266 -11.49 -16.92 -19.87
N GLU A 267 -11.26 -17.09 -21.17
CA GLU A 267 -12.25 -16.85 -22.23
C GLU A 267 -13.48 -17.75 -22.09
N ARG A 268 -13.26 -19.04 -21.79
CA ARG A 268 -14.37 -20.00 -21.61
C ARG A 268 -15.32 -19.61 -20.48
N PHE A 269 -14.79 -19.11 -19.37
CA PHE A 269 -15.57 -18.77 -18.18
C PHE A 269 -15.84 -17.25 -18.03
N ASP A 270 -15.42 -16.46 -19.01
CA ASP A 270 -15.40 -14.99 -18.99
C ASP A 270 -14.90 -14.44 -17.64
N THR A 271 -13.74 -14.91 -17.18
CA THR A 271 -13.24 -14.54 -15.85
C THR A 271 -12.91 -13.06 -15.81
N ARG A 272 -13.47 -12.38 -14.81
CA ARG A 272 -13.39 -10.91 -14.70
C ARG A 272 -13.75 -10.47 -13.29
N LYS A 273 -13.42 -9.21 -13.00
CA LYS A 273 -13.79 -8.57 -11.74
C LYS A 273 -14.24 -7.14 -11.98
N THR A 274 -15.28 -6.77 -11.25
CA THR A 274 -15.69 -5.38 -11.08
C THR A 274 -15.49 -4.97 -9.62
N VAL A 275 -14.99 -3.75 -9.42
CA VAL A 275 -14.83 -3.17 -8.09
C VAL A 275 -15.37 -1.75 -8.13
N ARG A 276 -16.27 -1.43 -7.22
CA ARG A 276 -16.65 -0.05 -6.91
C ARG A 276 -16.40 0.19 -5.43
N GLN A 277 -15.69 1.26 -5.10
CA GLN A 277 -15.46 1.63 -3.72
C GLN A 277 -15.46 3.13 -3.56
N THR A 278 -16.10 3.59 -2.49
CA THR A 278 -16.08 4.98 -2.04
C THR A 278 -15.69 4.98 -0.58
N GLN A 279 -14.80 5.88 -0.19
CA GLN A 279 -14.43 6.10 1.21
C GLN A 279 -14.33 7.58 1.50
N GLY A 280 -14.62 7.94 2.75
CA GLY A 280 -14.46 9.27 3.30
C GLY A 280 -13.75 9.20 4.65
N GLY A 281 -12.97 10.22 4.95
CA GLY A 281 -12.24 10.38 6.20
C GLY A 281 -12.28 11.82 6.68
N LEU A 282 -12.26 11.97 8.00
CA LEU A 282 -12.17 13.23 8.71
C LEU A 282 -11.04 13.11 9.71
N LEU A 283 -10.03 13.95 9.56
CA LEU A 283 -8.89 14.09 10.45
C LEU A 283 -8.97 15.45 11.14
N TYR A 284 -9.09 15.44 12.46
CA TYR A 284 -9.00 16.62 13.31
C TYR A 284 -7.68 16.60 14.08
N GLU A 285 -6.95 17.70 14.04
CA GLU A 285 -5.67 17.89 14.73
C GLU A 285 -5.72 19.19 15.52
N ARG A 286 -5.30 19.15 16.79
CA ARG A 286 -5.24 20.33 17.66
C ARG A 286 -4.03 20.26 18.59
N ALA A 287 -3.18 21.28 18.51
CA ALA A 287 -2.20 21.58 19.55
C ALA A 287 -2.92 22.37 20.64
N PHE A 288 -3.03 21.82 21.85
CA PHE A 288 -3.58 22.55 22.99
C PHE A 288 -2.56 23.53 23.56
N ASP A 289 -1.29 23.13 23.53
CA ASP A 289 -0.14 23.91 23.95
C ASP A 289 1.14 23.36 23.27
N THR A 290 2.31 23.87 23.62
CA THR A 290 3.60 23.41 23.05
C THR A 290 3.97 21.97 23.42
N ARG A 291 3.28 21.38 24.40
CA ARG A 291 3.54 20.04 24.94
C ARG A 291 2.49 19.03 24.53
N ASN A 292 1.24 19.42 24.29
CA ASN A 292 0.12 18.51 24.16
C ASN A 292 -0.61 18.69 22.82
N ASP A 293 -0.66 17.63 22.03
CA ASP A 293 -1.42 17.57 20.79
C ASP A 293 -2.42 16.41 20.80
N LEU A 294 -3.56 16.64 20.17
CA LEU A 294 -4.59 15.66 19.91
C LEU A 294 -4.78 15.46 18.41
N ARG A 295 -4.96 14.21 18.04
CA ARG A 295 -5.33 13.79 16.69
C ARG A 295 -6.51 12.81 16.77
N VAL A 296 -7.53 13.07 15.96
CA VAL A 296 -8.73 12.23 15.82
C VAL A 296 -8.95 11.94 14.35
N MET A 297 -8.97 10.67 13.96
CA MET A 297 -9.35 10.23 12.63
C MET A 297 -10.68 9.47 12.74
N LEU A 298 -11.66 9.85 11.93
CA LEU A 298 -12.90 9.12 11.71
C LEU A 298 -12.99 8.75 10.23
N TYR A 299 -13.40 7.54 9.91
CA TYR A 299 -13.54 7.14 8.51
C TYR A 299 -14.70 6.17 8.30
N TYR A 300 -15.22 6.17 7.08
CA TYR A 300 -16.24 5.23 6.61
C TYR A 300 -16.05 4.97 5.13
N GLY A 301 -16.36 3.76 4.69
CA GLY A 301 -16.34 3.41 3.29
C GLY A 301 -17.20 2.22 2.96
N GLN A 302 -17.50 2.12 1.67
CA GLN A 302 -18.26 1.04 1.08
C GLN A 302 -17.47 0.48 -0.08
N ARG A 303 -17.46 -0.85 -0.19
CA ARG A 303 -16.87 -1.56 -1.31
C ARG A 303 -17.84 -2.60 -1.82
N ARG A 304 -18.02 -2.65 -3.13
CA ARG A 304 -18.77 -3.68 -3.85
C ARG A 304 -17.81 -4.35 -4.82
N THR A 305 -17.81 -5.68 -4.86
CA THR A 305 -16.91 -6.45 -5.71
C THR A 305 -17.63 -7.67 -6.24
N THR A 306 -17.63 -7.84 -7.56
CA THR A 306 -18.14 -9.06 -8.20
C THR A 306 -17.00 -9.69 -8.97
N GLN A 307 -16.76 -10.99 -8.76
CA GLN A 307 -15.70 -11.74 -9.41
C GLN A 307 -16.26 -13.01 -10.03
N TYR A 308 -16.03 -13.18 -11.32
CA TYR A 308 -16.34 -14.39 -12.09
C TYR A 308 -15.09 -15.26 -12.14
N GLN A 309 -15.21 -16.50 -11.67
CA GLN A 309 -14.12 -17.47 -11.54
C GLN A 309 -14.31 -18.64 -12.50
N SER A 310 -13.22 -19.32 -12.82
CA SER A 310 -13.20 -20.49 -13.70
C SER A 310 -13.50 -21.80 -12.97
N ILE A 311 -14.41 -21.79 -11.98
CA ILE A 311 -14.76 -23.02 -11.25
C ILE A 311 -15.49 -23.97 -12.20
N PRO A 312 -15.03 -25.23 -12.37
CA PRO A 312 -15.71 -26.19 -13.25
C PRO A 312 -17.15 -26.45 -12.83
N VAL A 313 -18.06 -26.64 -13.80
CA VAL A 313 -19.49 -26.85 -13.54
C VAL A 313 -19.74 -28.05 -12.63
N ALA A 314 -19.04 -29.16 -12.85
CA ALA A 314 -19.17 -30.36 -12.02
C ALA A 314 -18.87 -30.10 -10.53
N VAL A 315 -17.92 -29.19 -10.23
CA VAL A 315 -17.58 -28.80 -8.86
C VAL A 315 -18.70 -27.95 -8.25
N GLN A 316 -19.34 -27.10 -9.05
CA GLN A 316 -20.43 -26.22 -8.63
C GLN A 316 -21.73 -26.96 -8.29
N GLN A 317 -21.89 -28.22 -8.72
CA GLN A 317 -23.08 -29.02 -8.44
C GLN A 317 -23.18 -29.47 -6.97
N SER A 318 -22.06 -29.49 -6.23
CA SER A 318 -22.09 -29.88 -4.82
C SER A 318 -22.91 -28.86 -3.99
N PRO A 319 -23.86 -29.31 -3.15
CA PRO A 319 -24.63 -28.42 -2.28
C PRO A 319 -23.79 -27.60 -1.28
N THR A 320 -22.55 -28.03 -1.03
CA THR A 320 -21.62 -27.35 -0.11
C THR A 320 -20.72 -26.34 -0.83
N GLN A 321 -20.81 -26.25 -2.16
CA GLN A 321 -19.96 -25.38 -2.96
C GLN A 321 -20.62 -23.99 -3.16
N ALA A 322 -19.79 -22.95 -3.20
CA ALA A 322 -20.24 -21.55 -3.17
C ALA A 322 -20.45 -20.89 -4.55
N GLY A 323 -20.57 -21.66 -5.61
CA GLY A 323 -20.64 -21.22 -7.00
C GLY A 323 -19.30 -20.80 -7.62
N GLY A 324 -19.35 -20.30 -8.86
CA GLY A 324 -18.22 -19.74 -9.61
C GLY A 324 -18.24 -18.21 -9.69
N VAL A 325 -19.23 -17.54 -9.12
CA VAL A 325 -19.32 -16.08 -9.06
C VAL A 325 -19.39 -15.66 -7.60
N ILE A 326 -18.49 -14.77 -7.18
CA ILE A 326 -18.45 -14.21 -5.84
C ILE A 326 -18.91 -12.76 -5.90
N ASP A 327 -19.92 -12.42 -5.12
CA ASP A 327 -20.44 -11.07 -4.94
C ASP A 327 -20.26 -10.64 -3.47
N LEU A 328 -19.51 -9.55 -3.27
CA LEU A 328 -19.12 -9.04 -1.96
C LEU A 328 -19.61 -7.61 -1.79
N GLY A 329 -20.44 -7.38 -0.78
CA GLY A 329 -20.79 -6.06 -0.28
C GLY A 329 -20.18 -5.81 1.08
N ARG A 330 -19.19 -4.92 1.17
CA ARG A 330 -18.53 -4.53 2.42
C ARG A 330 -18.84 -3.10 2.79
N ASP A 331 -19.24 -2.89 4.03
CA ASP A 331 -19.30 -1.58 4.67
C ASP A 331 -18.31 -1.58 5.83
N TYR A 332 -17.44 -0.58 5.90
CA TYR A 332 -16.37 -0.52 6.90
C TYR A 332 -16.21 0.90 7.42
N GLY A 333 -15.70 1.03 8.64
CA GLY A 333 -15.48 2.32 9.27
C GLY A 333 -14.69 2.18 10.55
N GLY A 334 -14.36 3.31 11.15
CA GLY A 334 -13.57 3.29 12.38
C GLY A 334 -13.19 4.67 12.88
N ALA A 335 -12.50 4.64 14.01
CA ALA A 335 -11.98 5.81 14.69
C ALA A 335 -10.57 5.53 15.23
N ASP A 336 -9.66 6.50 15.13
CA ASP A 336 -8.33 6.47 15.72
C ASP A 336 -8.11 7.78 16.49
N LEU A 337 -7.94 7.67 17.80
CA LEU A 337 -7.68 8.76 18.73
C LEU A 337 -6.24 8.67 19.20
N ARG A 338 -5.50 9.78 19.15
CA ARG A 338 -4.12 9.86 19.63
C ARG A 338 -3.86 11.14 20.40
N TRP A 339 -3.20 11.01 21.53
CA TRP A 339 -2.68 12.09 22.34
C TRP A 339 -1.15 12.01 22.39
N THR A 340 -0.49 13.12 22.07
CA THR A 340 0.97 13.25 22.19
C THR A 340 1.28 14.25 23.29
N SER A 341 2.06 13.85 24.29
CA SER A 341 2.53 14.71 25.37
C SER A 341 4.06 14.76 25.41
N ARG A 342 4.62 15.97 25.33
CA ARG A 342 6.07 16.25 25.40
C ARG A 342 6.39 16.80 26.79
N GLN A 343 7.08 16.01 27.59
CA GLN A 343 7.43 16.30 28.97
C GLN A 343 8.94 16.39 29.14
N GLN A 344 9.37 16.92 30.29
CA GLN A 344 10.74 16.76 30.77
C GLN A 344 10.70 15.99 32.09
N VAL A 345 11.45 14.89 32.16
CA VAL A 345 11.53 14.05 33.37
C VAL A 345 13.01 13.89 33.73
N ALA A 346 13.37 14.29 34.95
CA ALA A 346 14.77 14.31 35.42
C ALA A 346 15.72 15.05 34.46
N GLY A 347 15.27 16.17 33.88
CA GLY A 347 16.05 16.96 32.91
C GLY A 347 16.15 16.38 31.50
N LEU A 348 15.52 15.22 31.23
CA LEU A 348 15.52 14.60 29.90
C LEU A 348 14.20 14.80 29.17
N PRO A 349 14.22 15.09 27.86
CA PRO A 349 12.99 15.19 27.07
C PRO A 349 12.34 13.82 26.88
N LEU A 350 11.06 13.72 27.24
CA LEU A 350 10.24 12.52 27.14
C LEU A 350 8.99 12.80 26.30
N THR A 351 8.79 12.06 25.21
CA THR A 351 7.56 12.12 24.43
C THR A 351 6.72 10.87 24.68
N LEU A 352 5.51 11.06 25.20
CA LEU A 352 4.54 10.02 25.44
C LEU A 352 3.45 10.10 24.39
N ILE A 353 3.17 8.98 23.72
CA ILE A 353 2.07 8.87 22.77
C ILE A 353 1.14 7.78 23.26
N GLY A 354 -0.11 8.15 23.54
CA GLY A 354 -1.19 7.22 23.85
C GLY A 354 -2.27 7.28 22.77
N GLY A 355 -2.87 6.14 22.45
CA GLY A 355 -3.96 6.12 21.47
C GLY A 355 -4.86 4.91 21.55
N LEU A 356 -6.05 5.07 20.99
CA LEU A 356 -7.10 4.05 20.88
C LEU A 356 -7.56 4.02 19.42
N ALA A 357 -7.52 2.83 18.81
CA ALA A 357 -8.07 2.60 17.48
C ALA A 357 -9.21 1.58 17.56
N TYR A 358 -10.27 1.84 16.78
CA TYR A 358 -11.43 0.98 16.61
C TYR A 358 -11.74 0.87 15.11
N ASP A 359 -11.68 -0.36 14.58
CA ASP A 359 -12.00 -0.66 13.19
C ASP A 359 -13.14 -1.69 13.12
N THR A 360 -14.11 -1.48 12.24
CA THR A 360 -15.23 -2.40 11.99
C THR A 360 -15.46 -2.63 10.51
N MET A 361 -15.90 -3.83 10.16
CA MET A 361 -16.29 -4.21 8.80
C MET A 361 -17.45 -5.22 8.83
N LYS A 362 -18.47 -4.96 8.04
CA LYS A 362 -19.59 -5.87 7.78
C LYS A 362 -19.54 -6.28 6.31
N GLU A 363 -19.57 -7.58 6.06
CA GLU A 363 -19.58 -8.15 4.71
C GLU A 363 -20.87 -8.96 4.50
N GLN A 364 -21.56 -8.66 3.41
CA GLN A 364 -22.56 -9.53 2.80
C GLN A 364 -21.89 -10.26 1.64
N ARG A 365 -21.90 -11.59 1.67
CA ARG A 365 -21.26 -12.42 0.65
C ARG A 365 -22.28 -13.35 0.03
N ARG A 366 -22.35 -13.32 -1.30
CA ARG A 366 -23.17 -14.22 -2.09
C ARG A 366 -22.32 -14.97 -3.10
N GLY A 367 -22.68 -16.22 -3.30
CA GLY A 367 -22.11 -17.12 -4.27
C GLY A 367 -23.16 -17.49 -5.30
N TYR A 368 -22.81 -17.46 -6.58
CA TYR A 368 -23.69 -17.87 -7.67
C TYR A 368 -22.97 -18.80 -8.62
N ASP A 369 -23.72 -19.63 -9.33
CA ASP A 369 -23.18 -20.41 -10.43
C ASP A 369 -22.60 -19.49 -11.52
N ASN A 370 -21.49 -19.88 -12.16
CA ASN A 370 -20.91 -19.17 -13.31
C ASN A 370 -21.37 -19.76 -14.66
N TYR A 371 -22.61 -20.21 -14.71
CA TYR A 371 -23.27 -20.72 -15.91
C TYR A 371 -24.78 -20.59 -15.75
N THR A 372 -25.49 -20.69 -16.85
CA THR A 372 -26.96 -20.76 -16.91
C THR A 372 -27.40 -22.12 -17.49
N GLY A 373 -28.70 -22.43 -17.42
CA GLY A 373 -29.21 -23.71 -17.92
C GLY A 373 -28.91 -24.91 -17.01
N PRO A 374 -29.27 -26.13 -17.45
CA PRO A 374 -29.10 -27.34 -16.66
C PRO A 374 -27.62 -27.75 -16.57
N PRO A 375 -27.14 -28.28 -15.42
CA PRO A 375 -25.72 -28.64 -15.26
C PRO A 375 -25.20 -29.71 -16.23
N ALA A 376 -26.08 -30.56 -16.77
CA ALA A 376 -25.74 -31.58 -17.77
C ALA A 376 -25.53 -31.00 -19.17
N ALA A 377 -26.03 -29.78 -19.43
CA ALA A 377 -25.86 -29.04 -20.67
C ALA A 377 -25.79 -27.53 -20.34
N PRO A 378 -24.71 -27.08 -19.67
CA PRO A 378 -24.60 -25.70 -19.22
C PRO A 378 -24.55 -24.77 -20.44
N THR A 379 -25.29 -23.67 -20.36
CA THR A 379 -25.31 -22.61 -21.38
C THR A 379 -24.82 -21.31 -20.77
N GLY A 380 -24.23 -20.43 -21.59
CA GLY A 380 -23.86 -19.08 -21.13
C GLY A 380 -22.88 -19.05 -19.96
N HIS A 381 -21.75 -19.76 -20.07
CA HIS A 381 -20.62 -19.57 -19.16
C HIS A 381 -20.26 -18.08 -19.06
N GLY A 382 -19.82 -17.63 -17.88
CA GLY A 382 -19.54 -16.21 -17.67
C GLY A 382 -20.75 -15.36 -17.31
N ARG A 383 -21.94 -15.97 -17.18
CA ARG A 383 -23.17 -15.31 -16.73
C ARG A 383 -23.53 -15.75 -15.32
N GLN A 384 -23.98 -14.81 -14.51
CA GLN A 384 -24.41 -15.08 -13.14
C GLN A 384 -25.68 -15.95 -13.18
N GLY A 385 -25.54 -17.18 -12.68
CA GLY A 385 -26.61 -18.16 -12.62
C GLY A 385 -27.38 -18.13 -11.30
N ARG A 386 -27.81 -19.32 -10.85
CA ARG A 386 -28.54 -19.49 -9.60
C ARG A 386 -27.68 -19.12 -8.40
N VAL A 387 -28.33 -18.72 -7.30
CA VAL A 387 -27.65 -18.56 -6.01
C VAL A 387 -27.18 -19.94 -5.53
N ALA A 388 -25.88 -20.11 -5.35
CA ALA A 388 -25.26 -21.31 -4.81
C ALA A 388 -25.08 -21.21 -3.29
N ALA A 389 -24.72 -20.04 -2.77
CA ALA A 389 -24.55 -19.83 -1.34
C ALA A 389 -24.83 -18.38 -0.91
N ARG A 390 -25.22 -18.21 0.36
CA ARG A 390 -25.31 -16.90 1.03
C ARG A 390 -24.63 -16.98 2.38
N ARG A 391 -23.80 -15.99 2.70
CA ARG A 391 -23.14 -15.88 3.99
C ARG A 391 -22.99 -14.41 4.37
N ASP A 392 -23.41 -14.08 5.58
CA ASP A 392 -23.11 -12.79 6.17
C ASP A 392 -21.94 -12.96 7.14
N GLN A 393 -20.98 -12.03 7.07
CA GLN A 393 -19.83 -11.99 7.97
C GLN A 393 -19.75 -10.64 8.66
N HIS A 394 -19.49 -10.68 9.97
CA HIS A 394 -19.19 -9.51 10.77
C HIS A 394 -17.75 -9.60 11.21
N GLY A 395 -16.90 -8.74 10.64
CA GLY A 395 -15.51 -8.57 11.06
C GLY A 395 -15.41 -7.38 12.02
N LEU A 396 -15.54 -7.64 13.31
CA LEU A 396 -15.09 -6.71 14.34
C LEU A 396 -13.68 -7.10 14.80
N GLN A 397 -12.81 -6.10 15.04
CA GLN A 397 -11.79 -6.24 16.08
C GLN A 397 -12.41 -5.68 17.37
N PRO A 398 -12.94 -6.54 18.26
CA PRO A 398 -13.64 -6.08 19.44
C PRO A 398 -12.60 -5.75 20.51
N GLY A 399 -12.20 -4.48 20.56
CA GLY A 399 -11.41 -3.95 21.65
C GLY A 399 -10.61 -2.73 21.21
N PRO A 400 -10.45 -1.71 22.07
CA PRO A 400 -9.42 -0.71 21.83
C PRO A 400 -8.10 -1.45 21.62
N VAL A 401 -7.41 -1.20 20.52
CA VAL A 401 -6.00 -1.56 20.42
C VAL A 401 -5.24 -0.44 21.12
N PRO A 402 -4.78 -0.62 22.38
CA PRO A 402 -3.96 0.38 23.03
C PRO A 402 -2.65 0.46 22.24
N ALA A 403 -2.45 1.57 21.55
CA ALA A 403 -1.19 1.86 20.92
C ALA A 403 -0.45 2.90 21.77
N GLY A 404 0.08 2.44 22.91
CA GLY A 404 0.98 3.22 23.73
C GLY A 404 2.41 3.09 23.22
N LEU A 405 3.04 4.19 22.85
CA LEU A 405 4.48 4.25 22.63
C LEU A 405 5.08 5.27 23.61
N VAL A 406 5.93 4.78 24.50
CA VAL A 406 6.81 5.62 25.32
C VAL A 406 8.11 5.79 24.54
N ALA A 407 8.32 6.97 23.95
CA ALA A 407 9.57 7.29 23.26
C ALA A 407 10.43 8.18 24.17
N VAL A 408 11.46 7.61 24.78
CA VAL A 408 12.48 8.36 25.52
C VAL A 408 13.49 8.91 24.52
N ARG A 409 13.56 10.25 24.39
CA ARG A 409 14.53 10.87 23.49
C ARG A 409 15.84 11.13 24.25
N ARG A 410 16.90 10.41 23.89
CA ARG A 410 18.27 10.79 24.26
C ARG A 410 18.89 11.49 23.05
N ALA A 411 18.85 12.81 23.02
CA ALA A 411 19.74 13.56 22.13
C ALA A 411 21.14 13.41 22.72
N LEU A 412 21.92 12.45 22.20
CA LEU A 412 23.36 12.50 22.36
C LEU A 412 23.82 13.53 21.33
N ASP A 413 24.12 14.74 21.80
CA ASP A 413 25.02 15.63 21.06
C ASP A 413 26.35 14.89 20.93
N ALA A 414 26.51 14.11 19.87
CA ALA A 414 27.78 13.56 19.47
C ALA A 414 28.60 14.69 18.83
N GLY A 415 29.08 15.60 19.68
CA GLY A 415 30.27 16.37 19.39
C GLY A 415 31.40 15.39 19.08
N ARG A 416 31.88 15.44 17.83
CA ARG A 416 33.16 14.96 17.30
C ARG A 416 33.90 13.91 18.15
N GLY A 417 33.95 12.70 17.60
CA GLY A 417 35.15 11.85 17.64
C GLY A 417 35.36 11.04 18.92
N ALA A 418 34.88 9.80 18.94
CA ALA A 418 35.56 8.70 19.63
C ALA A 418 34.99 7.35 19.16
N ALA A 419 35.85 6.55 18.53
CA ALA A 419 35.61 5.14 18.32
C ALA A 419 35.58 4.42 19.68
N LEU A 420 34.57 3.60 19.96
CA LEU A 420 34.56 2.74 21.14
C LEU A 420 34.10 1.33 20.80
N GLN A 421 34.98 0.39 21.14
CA GLN A 421 34.87 -1.05 21.03
C GLN A 421 33.78 -1.61 21.95
N HIS A 422 33.10 -2.66 21.51
CA HIS A 422 32.09 -3.38 22.29
C HIS A 422 32.73 -4.27 23.37
N GLY A 423 32.52 -3.92 24.64
CA GLY A 423 32.67 -4.83 25.78
C GLY A 423 31.31 -5.34 26.24
N ALA A 424 31.06 -6.64 26.12
CA ALA A 424 29.83 -7.29 26.57
C ALA A 424 29.95 -7.68 28.06
N LEU A 425 29.15 -7.06 28.93
CA LEU A 425 29.01 -7.48 30.33
C LEU A 425 27.86 -8.48 30.45
N ARG A 426 28.18 -9.75 30.71
CA ARG A 426 27.23 -10.81 31.11
C ARG A 426 26.92 -10.65 32.61
N LEU A 427 25.64 -10.46 32.95
CA LEU A 427 25.15 -10.67 34.31
C LEU A 427 24.45 -12.03 34.38
N GLY A 428 25.15 -12.99 34.98
CA GLY A 428 24.59 -14.27 35.39
C GLY A 428 23.79 -14.13 36.68
N ARG A 429 22.64 -14.81 36.75
CA ARG A 429 21.98 -15.11 38.01
C ARG A 429 21.64 -16.60 38.05
N SER A 430 22.29 -17.27 38.98
CA SER A 430 22.13 -18.68 39.35
C SER A 430 21.07 -18.89 40.42
N LEU A 431 20.59 -20.14 40.50
CA LEU A 431 19.98 -20.88 41.63
C LEU A 431 18.49 -21.25 41.46
N PRO A 432 18.01 -22.34 42.09
CA PRO A 432 18.50 -23.72 42.00
C PRO A 432 17.34 -24.73 41.71
N GLY A 433 17.70 -25.98 41.48
CA GLY A 433 16.80 -27.04 41.02
C GLY A 433 15.76 -27.56 42.02
N ALA A 434 14.70 -28.12 41.47
CA ALA A 434 13.86 -29.13 42.10
C ALA A 434 13.43 -30.11 41.00
N GLY A 435 13.96 -31.34 41.06
CA GLY A 435 13.54 -32.42 40.17
C GLY A 435 12.20 -32.98 40.61
N GLN A 436 11.33 -33.30 39.65
CA GLN A 436 10.39 -34.40 39.80
C GLN A 436 10.02 -34.96 38.42
N ARG A 437 10.41 -36.22 38.22
CA ARG A 437 10.00 -37.06 37.10
C ARG A 437 8.50 -37.34 37.21
N ARG A 438 7.72 -37.10 36.15
CA ARG A 438 6.50 -37.88 35.87
C ARG A 438 6.39 -38.20 34.38
N ARG A 439 6.57 -39.49 34.08
CA ARG A 439 6.19 -40.14 32.83
C ARG A 439 4.67 -40.01 32.65
N GLN A 440 4.22 -39.59 31.47
CA GLN A 440 2.86 -39.90 31.01
C GLN A 440 2.95 -40.83 29.81
N ARG A 441 2.38 -42.02 30.01
CA ARG A 441 2.16 -43.07 29.01
C ARG A 441 1.01 -42.63 28.10
N THR A 442 1.24 -42.67 26.80
CA THR A 442 0.21 -42.74 25.76
C THR A 442 -0.51 -44.09 25.87
N ARG A 443 -1.83 -44.08 26.04
CA ARG A 443 -2.68 -45.27 25.95
C ARG A 443 -3.14 -45.47 24.51
N HIS A 444 -2.86 -46.67 24.00
CA HIS A 444 -3.53 -47.28 22.85
C HIS A 444 -5.02 -47.44 23.11
N LEU A 445 -5.83 -47.19 22.08
CA LEU A 445 -7.17 -47.75 21.93
C LEU A 445 -7.26 -48.33 20.51
N SER A 446 -7.38 -49.65 20.48
CA SER A 446 -7.52 -50.51 19.31
C SER A 446 -8.93 -51.07 19.27
N GLN A 447 -9.70 -50.71 18.25
CA GLN A 447 -10.81 -51.48 17.64
C GLN A 447 -10.92 -50.90 16.22
N GLY A 448 -10.78 -51.61 15.10
CA GLY A 448 -11.04 -53.02 14.83
C GLY A 448 -12.32 -53.11 13.99
N LEU A 449 -12.23 -52.87 12.68
CA LEU A 449 -13.18 -53.36 11.67
C LEU A 449 -12.49 -53.39 10.30
N ALA A 450 -12.55 -54.58 9.71
CA ALA A 450 -11.85 -55.01 8.51
C ALA A 450 -12.72 -54.86 7.24
N GLY A 451 -12.05 -54.89 6.09
CA GLY A 451 -12.61 -54.87 4.73
C GLY A 451 -11.94 -53.76 3.94
N GLY A 452 -10.93 -53.99 3.09
CA GLY A 452 -10.80 -55.04 2.08
C GLY A 452 -10.70 -54.31 0.73
N GLY A 453 -9.51 -54.25 0.13
CA GLY A 453 -9.31 -53.58 -1.16
C GLY A 453 -7.86 -53.16 -1.40
N ALA A 454 -7.05 -54.12 -1.88
CA ALA A 454 -5.67 -53.91 -2.27
C ALA A 454 -5.57 -53.27 -3.66
N ALA A 455 -4.72 -52.24 -3.82
CA ALA A 455 -4.14 -51.86 -5.11
C ALA A 455 -2.83 -51.07 -4.90
N LEU A 456 -1.71 -51.80 -5.04
CA LEU A 456 -0.40 -51.45 -5.60
C LEU A 456 -0.02 -49.95 -5.66
N CYS A 457 0.89 -49.54 -4.78
CA CYS A 457 1.69 -48.31 -4.94
C CYS A 457 3.15 -48.71 -5.18
N GLY A 458 3.60 -48.64 -6.44
CA GLY A 458 5.00 -48.82 -6.81
C GLY A 458 5.77 -47.53 -6.57
N GLN A 459 6.73 -47.58 -5.65
CA GLN A 459 7.72 -46.53 -5.45
C GLN A 459 8.76 -46.55 -6.58
N ARG A 460 9.00 -45.40 -7.21
CA ARG A 460 10.24 -45.11 -7.94
C ARG A 460 10.83 -43.85 -7.34
N GLU A 461 11.99 -44.00 -6.70
CA GLU A 461 12.88 -42.90 -6.32
C GLU A 461 13.49 -42.25 -7.58
N PRO A 462 13.68 -40.92 -7.63
CA PRO A 462 14.45 -40.29 -8.70
C PRO A 462 15.93 -40.14 -8.31
N GLU A 463 16.82 -40.57 -9.21
CA GLU A 463 18.27 -40.32 -9.17
C GLU A 463 18.61 -38.80 -9.28
N PRO A 464 19.75 -38.36 -8.72
CA PRO A 464 20.17 -36.96 -8.73
C PRO A 464 20.78 -36.52 -10.07
N VAL A 465 20.24 -35.43 -10.63
CA VAL A 465 20.72 -34.77 -11.86
C VAL A 465 22.06 -34.06 -11.62
N ARG A 466 23.08 -34.42 -12.40
CA ARG A 466 24.37 -33.73 -12.49
C ARG A 466 24.23 -32.37 -13.17
N LEU A 467 24.67 -31.30 -12.49
CA LEU A 467 24.87 -29.97 -13.06
C LEU A 467 26.01 -29.99 -14.10
N VAL A 468 25.68 -29.75 -15.37
CA VAL A 468 26.66 -29.41 -16.41
C VAL A 468 26.79 -27.89 -16.45
N ARG A 469 27.96 -27.37 -16.06
CA ARG A 469 28.36 -25.97 -16.25
C ARG A 469 28.81 -25.78 -17.69
N THR A 470 28.02 -25.08 -18.51
CA THR A 470 28.48 -24.60 -19.82
C THR A 470 28.96 -23.16 -19.68
N ARG A 471 30.27 -22.94 -19.94
CA ARG A 471 30.90 -21.62 -20.04
C ARG A 471 30.52 -21.01 -21.40
N LEU A 472 29.87 -19.85 -21.40
CA LEU A 472 29.81 -18.98 -22.58
C LEU A 472 31.13 -18.19 -22.66
N ARG A 473 31.85 -18.38 -23.76
CA ARG A 473 32.99 -17.54 -24.16
C ARG A 473 32.50 -16.50 -25.17
N ASP A 474 33.08 -15.31 -25.03
CA ASP A 474 32.96 -14.16 -25.90
C ASP A 474 33.24 -14.47 -27.37
N ALA A 475 32.51 -13.79 -28.26
CA ALA A 475 32.92 -13.56 -29.64
C ALA A 475 32.45 -12.15 -30.06
N HIS A 476 33.42 -11.23 -30.14
CA HIS A 476 33.32 -9.97 -30.85
C HIS A 476 33.89 -10.15 -32.27
N ALA A 477 33.34 -9.37 -33.21
CA ALA A 477 33.85 -8.99 -34.54
C ALA A 477 33.75 -10.02 -35.69
N GLN A 478 32.80 -9.81 -36.60
CA GLN A 478 32.99 -9.03 -37.84
C GLN A 478 31.65 -8.46 -38.31
#